data_AF-A0A7V2K0I0-F1
#
_entry.id   AF-A0A7V2K0I0-F1
#
_cell.length_a   1.000
_cell.length_b   1.000
_cell.length_c   1.000
_cell.angle_alpha   90.00
_cell.angle_beta   90.00
_cell.angle_gamma   90.00
#
_symmetry.space_group_name_H-M   'P 1'
#
loop_
_entity.id
_entity.type
_entity.pdbx_description
1 polymer ?
#
loop_
_entity_poly.entity_id
_entity_poly.type
_entity_poly.pdbx_seq_one_letter_code
_entity_poly.pdbx_strand_id
1 'polypeptide(L)'
;MKKYFSILLIIILLPSMLTSMSLKEVYDTADSYGDYDKYLQLETGEVYTGGLLIGKIFNPITGSLSSDEGIDVCIEGNGAILDLKGEEISISYCANKLDIDNCIIINGNIRYRGINLPPDEIFPTGSVTYCTFYKPHDYGIRIQGAGGGITLERNLIVDAVDTDWDFHYLHGTSLELLPTGANIAISVFYSLMVFLI
;
A
#
# COMPACT_ATOMS: atom_id res chain seq x y z
N MET A 1 -11.25 -46.73 -27.41
CA MET A 1 -10.08 -45.82 -27.42
C MET A 1 -10.46 -44.34 -27.48
N LYS A 2 -11.02 -43.79 -28.58
CA LYS A 2 -11.28 -42.33 -28.73
C LYS A 2 -11.93 -41.62 -27.51
N LYS A 3 -12.96 -42.21 -26.88
CA LYS A 3 -13.60 -41.62 -25.67
C LYS A 3 -12.64 -41.39 -24.49
N TYR A 4 -11.70 -42.31 -24.24
CA TYR A 4 -10.74 -42.16 -23.14
C TYR A 4 -9.66 -41.12 -23.44
N PHE A 5 -9.26 -40.99 -24.71
CA PHE A 5 -8.33 -39.95 -25.16
C PHE A 5 -8.91 -38.53 -24.98
N SER A 6 -10.21 -38.35 -25.24
CA SER A 6 -10.91 -37.08 -25.01
C SER A 6 -11.01 -36.70 -23.53
N ILE A 7 -11.22 -37.68 -22.63
CA ILE A 7 -11.25 -37.43 -21.18
C ILE A 7 -9.86 -37.03 -20.67
N LEU A 8 -8.81 -37.69 -21.14
CA LEU A 8 -7.43 -37.36 -20.76
C LEU A 8 -7.04 -35.93 -21.19
N LEU A 9 -7.47 -35.49 -22.38
CA LEU A 9 -7.23 -34.13 -22.87
C LEU A 9 -7.93 -33.07 -22.02
N ILE A 10 -9.16 -33.35 -21.54
CA ILE A 10 -9.92 -32.44 -20.67
C ILE A 10 -9.29 -32.33 -19.27
N ILE A 11 -8.65 -33.40 -18.77
CA ILE A 11 -7.93 -33.38 -17.48
C ILE A 11 -6.62 -32.59 -17.60
N ILE A 12 -5.94 -32.63 -18.76
CA ILE A 12 -4.74 -31.83 -19.04
C ILE A 12 -5.11 -30.35 -19.30
N LEU A 13 -6.35 -30.08 -19.72
CA LEU A 13 -6.93 -28.74 -19.87
C LEU A 13 -7.76 -28.30 -18.65
N LEU A 14 -7.66 -28.98 -17.50
CA LEU A 14 -8.04 -28.35 -16.24
C LEU A 14 -7.19 -27.09 -16.13
N PRO A 15 -7.79 -25.89 -16.15
CA PRO A 15 -7.01 -24.67 -16.15
C PRO A 15 -6.13 -24.70 -14.92
N SER A 16 -4.86 -24.31 -15.09
CA SER A 16 -4.02 -23.85 -14.00
C SER A 16 -4.88 -22.90 -13.18
N MET A 17 -5.38 -23.38 -12.03
CA MET A 17 -6.20 -22.55 -11.18
C MET A 17 -5.29 -21.40 -10.80
N LEU A 18 -5.68 -20.20 -11.25
CA LEU A 18 -4.96 -18.98 -10.96
C LEU A 18 -5.10 -18.75 -9.45
N THR A 19 -4.23 -19.42 -8.70
CA THR A 19 -4.00 -19.17 -7.29
C THR A 19 -3.41 -17.78 -7.25
N SER A 20 -4.28 -16.78 -7.09
CA SER A 20 -3.87 -15.42 -6.81
C SER A 20 -2.92 -15.47 -5.63
N MET A 21 -1.65 -15.22 -5.91
CA MET A 21 -0.61 -15.22 -4.90
C MET A 21 -0.88 -14.03 -3.99
N SER A 22 -0.79 -14.22 -2.67
CA SER A 22 -0.91 -13.07 -1.78
C SER A 22 0.34 -12.19 -1.89
N LEU A 23 0.18 -10.88 -1.72
CA LEU A 23 1.31 -9.95 -1.67
C LEU A 23 2.28 -10.33 -0.53
N LYS A 24 1.75 -10.91 0.56
CA LYS A 24 2.54 -11.43 1.67
C LYS A 24 3.39 -12.66 1.28
N GLU A 25 2.89 -13.60 0.47
CA GLU A 25 3.70 -14.73 0.00
C GLU A 25 4.88 -14.27 -0.86
N VAL A 26 4.67 -13.27 -1.73
CA VAL A 26 5.78 -12.64 -2.46
C VAL A 26 6.77 -11.99 -1.49
N TYR A 27 6.31 -11.18 -0.54
CA TYR A 27 7.16 -10.53 0.45
C TYR A 27 7.98 -11.53 1.28
N ASP A 28 7.34 -12.59 1.80
CA ASP A 28 7.97 -13.61 2.63
C ASP A 28 9.11 -14.32 1.86
N THR A 29 8.91 -14.57 0.56
CA THR A 29 9.84 -15.28 -0.33
C THR A 29 10.85 -14.39 -1.07
N ALA A 30 10.62 -13.08 -1.15
CA ALA A 30 11.49 -12.16 -1.88
C ALA A 30 12.91 -12.09 -1.30
N ASP A 31 13.91 -11.98 -2.19
CA ASP A 31 15.31 -11.75 -1.83
C ASP A 31 15.58 -10.25 -1.57
N SER A 32 16.77 -9.94 -1.04
CA SER A 32 17.28 -8.57 -0.96
C SER A 32 17.91 -8.14 -2.29
N TYR A 33 17.83 -6.84 -2.60
CA TYR A 33 18.46 -6.26 -3.79
C TYR A 33 18.79 -4.79 -3.58
N GLY A 34 19.99 -4.38 -3.99
CA GLY A 34 20.47 -3.01 -3.77
C GLY A 34 20.49 -2.65 -2.29
N ASP A 35 19.83 -1.56 -1.94
CA ASP A 35 19.71 -1.05 -0.56
C ASP A 35 18.42 -1.54 0.15
N TYR A 36 17.74 -2.57 -0.36
CA TYR A 36 16.50 -3.10 0.23
C TYR A 36 16.69 -4.51 0.79
N ASP A 37 16.20 -4.73 2.01
CA ASP A 37 16.11 -6.03 2.65
C ASP A 37 15.13 -6.97 1.92
N LYS A 38 14.09 -6.41 1.30
CA LYS A 38 13.12 -7.12 0.45
C LYS A 38 12.86 -6.36 -0.84
N TYR A 39 13.07 -7.02 -1.98
CA TYR A 39 12.78 -6.48 -3.30
C TYR A 39 11.76 -7.35 -4.02
N LEU A 40 10.52 -6.87 -4.11
CA LEU A 40 9.42 -7.56 -4.75
C LEU A 40 9.34 -7.11 -6.21
N GLN A 41 9.89 -7.91 -7.13
CA GLN A 41 9.67 -7.74 -8.56
C GLN A 41 8.38 -8.48 -8.95
N LEU A 42 7.35 -7.72 -9.33
CA LEU A 42 6.03 -8.25 -9.68
C LEU A 42 5.87 -8.38 -11.19
N GLU A 43 5.01 -9.32 -11.62
CA GLU A 43 4.76 -9.62 -13.03
C GLU A 43 3.63 -8.76 -13.60
N THR A 44 3.83 -8.23 -14.81
CA THR A 44 2.88 -7.33 -15.48
C THR A 44 1.50 -7.95 -15.64
N GLY A 45 0.47 -7.30 -15.06
CA GLY A 45 -0.93 -7.72 -15.19
C GLY A 45 -1.35 -8.92 -14.34
N GLU A 46 -0.44 -9.53 -13.58
CA GLU A 46 -0.79 -10.52 -12.57
C GLU A 46 -1.48 -9.87 -11.36
N VAL A 47 -2.32 -10.64 -10.66
CA VAL A 47 -3.13 -10.16 -9.53
C VAL A 47 -2.61 -10.74 -8.22
N TYR A 48 -2.05 -9.86 -7.39
CA TYR A 48 -1.60 -10.16 -6.03
C TYR A 48 -2.64 -9.67 -5.02
N THR A 49 -2.93 -10.48 -4.00
CA THR A 49 -4.03 -10.19 -3.05
C THR A 49 -3.61 -9.95 -1.60
N GLY A 50 -4.41 -9.14 -0.90
CA GLY A 50 -4.22 -8.81 0.51
C GLY A 50 -3.20 -7.69 0.75
N GLY A 51 -3.19 -7.17 1.98
CA GLY A 51 -2.30 -6.10 2.43
C GLY A 51 -0.91 -6.60 2.84
N LEU A 52 -0.10 -5.66 3.30
CA LEU A 52 1.25 -5.92 3.80
C LEU A 52 1.59 -4.92 4.91
N LEU A 53 1.97 -5.41 6.08
CA LEU A 53 2.45 -4.58 7.18
C LEU A 53 3.97 -4.75 7.34
N ILE A 54 4.68 -3.63 7.34
CA ILE A 54 6.12 -3.52 7.57
C ILE A 54 6.32 -2.70 8.85
N GLY A 55 7.02 -3.28 9.82
CA GLY A 55 7.22 -2.67 11.13
C GLY A 55 6.07 -2.86 12.11
N LYS A 56 6.00 -1.96 13.09
CA LYS A 56 5.29 -2.17 14.36
C LYS A 56 3.81 -1.79 14.30
N ILE A 57 3.06 -2.30 15.28
CA ILE A 57 1.68 -1.94 15.57
C ILE A 57 1.64 -1.13 16.86
N PHE A 58 0.99 0.04 16.82
CA PHE A 58 0.71 0.83 18.03
C PHE A 58 -0.58 0.37 18.69
N ASN A 59 -0.51 0.01 19.97
CA ASN A 59 -1.67 -0.29 20.79
C ASN A 59 -2.13 0.97 21.56
N PRO A 60 -3.29 1.58 21.21
CA PRO A 60 -3.76 2.81 21.84
C PRO A 60 -4.25 2.63 23.28
N ILE A 61 -4.47 1.39 23.74
CA ILE A 61 -4.91 1.11 25.11
C ILE A 61 -3.71 1.11 26.08
N THR A 62 -2.57 0.58 25.63
CA THR A 62 -1.34 0.48 26.43
C THR A 62 -0.31 1.58 26.13
N GLY A 63 -0.47 2.31 25.02
CA GLY A 63 0.50 3.28 24.54
C GLY A 63 1.81 2.65 24.04
N SER A 64 1.82 1.35 23.72
CA SER A 64 3.03 0.59 23.39
C SER A 64 3.06 0.13 21.94
N LEU A 65 4.26 0.03 21.38
CA LEU A 65 4.51 -0.63 20.10
C LEU A 65 4.72 -2.15 20.30
N SER A 66 4.30 -2.94 19.31
CA SER A 66 4.47 -4.40 19.23
C SER A 66 4.61 -4.86 17.77
N SER A 67 4.72 -6.18 17.52
CA SER A 67 5.10 -6.76 16.21
C SER A 67 6.59 -6.58 15.88
N ASP A 68 6.99 -7.11 14.72
CA ASP A 68 8.37 -7.13 14.24
C ASP A 68 8.91 -5.72 13.91
N GLU A 69 10.23 -5.60 13.85
CA GLU A 69 10.90 -4.37 13.41
C GLU A 69 10.61 -4.07 11.92
N GLY A 70 10.78 -2.80 11.54
CA GLY A 70 10.75 -2.43 10.13
C GLY A 70 11.99 -2.94 9.38
N ILE A 71 11.85 -3.09 8.07
CA ILE A 71 12.93 -3.37 7.13
C ILE A 71 12.72 -2.52 5.87
N ASP A 72 13.75 -2.36 5.04
CA ASP A 72 13.66 -1.57 3.82
C ASP A 72 13.10 -2.40 2.67
N VAL A 73 12.01 -1.93 2.05
CA VAL A 73 11.22 -2.68 1.08
C VAL A 73 11.01 -1.91 -0.22
N CYS A 74 11.24 -2.58 -1.35
CA CYS A 74 10.86 -2.12 -2.68
C CYS A 74 9.76 -3.03 -3.25
N ILE A 75 8.74 -2.43 -3.87
CA ILE A 75 7.74 -3.14 -4.69
C ILE A 75 7.80 -2.55 -6.11
N GLU A 76 8.45 -3.28 -7.01
CA GLU A 76 8.51 -2.95 -8.44
C GLU A 76 7.35 -3.64 -9.15
N GLY A 77 6.29 -2.88 -9.43
CA GLY A 77 5.01 -3.42 -9.89
C GLY A 77 5.01 -3.91 -11.34
N ASN A 78 5.76 -3.27 -12.24
CA ASN A 78 5.70 -3.52 -13.69
C ASN A 78 4.28 -3.51 -14.32
N GLY A 79 3.30 -2.82 -13.70
CA GLY A 79 1.89 -2.87 -14.07
C GLY A 79 1.08 -4.02 -13.46
N ALA A 80 1.60 -4.71 -12.45
CA ALA A 80 0.88 -5.68 -11.62
C ALA A 80 -0.32 -5.05 -10.90
N ILE A 81 -1.32 -5.87 -10.60
CA ILE A 81 -2.54 -5.47 -9.88
C ILE A 81 -2.44 -5.93 -8.43
N LEU A 82 -2.51 -4.98 -7.49
CA LEU A 82 -2.55 -5.22 -6.06
C LEU A 82 -4.01 -5.07 -5.59
N ASP A 83 -4.73 -6.18 -5.46
CA ASP A 83 -6.10 -6.21 -4.95
C ASP A 83 -6.09 -6.45 -3.44
N LEU A 84 -6.07 -5.35 -2.69
CA LEU A 84 -5.83 -5.36 -1.25
C LEU A 84 -7.04 -5.86 -0.43
N LYS A 85 -8.19 -6.16 -1.05
CA LYS A 85 -9.39 -6.73 -0.39
C LYS A 85 -9.94 -5.94 0.81
N GLY A 86 -9.66 -4.64 0.89
CA GLY A 86 -10.01 -3.75 2.00
C GLY A 86 -8.89 -3.53 3.01
N GLU A 87 -7.72 -4.13 2.81
CA GLU A 87 -6.52 -3.97 3.64
C GLU A 87 -5.61 -2.83 3.11
N GLU A 88 -4.53 -2.54 3.83
CA GLU A 88 -3.55 -1.52 3.48
C GLU A 88 -2.15 -2.13 3.27
N ILE A 89 -1.33 -1.50 2.41
CA ILE A 89 0.13 -1.66 2.43
C ILE A 89 0.68 -0.56 3.34
N SER A 90 1.35 -0.94 4.42
CA SER A 90 1.62 -0.07 5.56
C SER A 90 3.06 -0.20 6.03
N ILE A 91 3.80 0.92 6.06
CA ILE A 91 5.07 1.01 6.79
C ILE A 91 4.85 1.81 8.07
N SER A 92 5.12 1.21 9.22
CA SER A 92 4.63 1.69 10.52
C SER A 92 5.69 1.70 11.61
N TYR A 93 5.88 2.88 12.20
CA TYR A 93 6.62 3.12 13.45
C TYR A 93 8.05 2.55 13.44
N CYS A 94 8.72 2.69 12.30
CA CYS A 94 10.10 2.31 12.04
C CYS A 94 10.81 3.43 11.25
N ALA A 95 12.14 3.47 11.31
CA ALA A 95 12.97 4.44 10.57
C ALA A 95 13.44 3.84 9.22
N ASN A 96 12.54 3.09 8.57
CA ASN A 96 12.81 2.32 7.36
C ASN A 96 12.11 2.94 6.14
N LYS A 97 12.41 2.37 4.98
CA LYS A 97 11.97 2.85 3.68
C LYS A 97 10.99 1.89 3.00
N LEU A 98 9.89 2.43 2.46
CA LEU A 98 8.98 1.72 1.57
C LEU A 98 8.87 2.48 0.24
N ASP A 99 9.39 1.87 -0.82
CA ASP A 99 9.29 2.37 -2.19
C ASP A 99 8.35 1.46 -3.01
N ILE A 100 7.38 2.06 -3.70
CA ILE A 100 6.37 1.35 -4.50
C ILE A 100 6.26 2.02 -5.86
N ASP A 101 6.62 1.31 -6.93
CA ASP A 101 6.62 1.82 -8.29
C ASP A 101 5.67 1.05 -9.21
N ASN A 102 5.00 1.77 -10.12
CA ASN A 102 4.30 1.22 -11.28
C ASN A 102 3.29 0.08 -10.94
N CYS A 103 2.49 0.26 -9.88
CA CYS A 103 1.45 -0.67 -9.45
C CYS A 103 0.03 -0.17 -9.80
N ILE A 104 -0.90 -1.09 -10.05
CA ILE A 104 -2.35 -0.81 -10.10
C ILE A 104 -2.96 -1.31 -8.79
N ILE A 105 -3.30 -0.41 -7.88
CA ILE A 105 -3.79 -0.72 -6.53
C ILE A 105 -5.31 -0.58 -6.50
N ILE A 106 -6.01 -1.63 -6.07
CA ILE A 106 -7.48 -1.65 -6.02
C ILE A 106 -8.00 -2.09 -4.65
N ASN A 107 -9.19 -1.60 -4.29
CA ASN A 107 -9.90 -1.97 -3.06
C ASN A 107 -9.07 -1.78 -1.77
N GLY A 108 -8.24 -0.74 -1.69
CA GLY A 108 -7.38 -0.46 -0.53
C GLY A 108 -6.42 0.70 -0.77
N ASN A 109 -5.43 0.86 0.10
CA ASN A 109 -4.55 2.03 0.11
C ASN A 109 -3.11 1.77 0.62
N ILE A 110 -2.24 2.76 0.44
CA ILE A 110 -0.89 2.81 1.02
C ILE A 110 -0.86 3.74 2.23
N ARG A 111 -0.10 3.38 3.28
CA ARG A 111 0.03 4.17 4.50
C ARG A 111 1.45 4.23 5.03
N TYR A 112 1.88 5.44 5.39
CA TYR A 112 3.12 5.71 6.12
C TYR A 112 2.74 6.20 7.52
N ARG A 113 3.06 5.43 8.56
CA ARG A 113 2.78 5.78 9.97
C ARG A 113 4.07 6.07 10.73
N GLY A 114 4.21 7.28 11.25
CA GLY A 114 5.28 7.65 12.18
C GLY A 114 4.74 8.05 13.55
N ILE A 115 5.64 8.29 14.49
CA ILE A 115 5.36 8.95 15.77
C ILE A 115 6.15 10.25 15.79
N ASN A 116 5.44 11.37 16.00
CA ASN A 116 6.00 12.72 16.12
C ASN A 116 5.90 13.26 17.56
N LEU A 117 6.00 12.35 18.54
CA LEU A 117 5.88 12.63 19.96
C LEU A 117 7.16 12.21 20.69
N PRO A 118 7.85 13.12 21.42
CA PRO A 118 8.99 12.75 22.24
C PRO A 118 8.61 11.74 23.34
N PRO A 119 9.50 10.78 23.69
CA PRO A 119 10.87 10.63 23.17
C PRO A 119 10.97 9.85 21.84
N ASP A 120 9.89 9.22 21.40
CA ASP A 120 9.89 8.20 20.34
C ASP A 120 9.64 8.80 18.94
N GLU A 121 10.44 9.78 18.53
CA GLU A 121 10.40 10.33 17.18
C GLU A 121 10.90 9.30 16.15
N ILE A 122 9.96 8.69 15.42
CA ILE A 122 10.22 7.61 14.47
C ILE A 122 9.44 7.86 13.18
N PHE A 123 10.15 8.03 12.06
CA PHE A 123 9.58 8.43 10.78
C PHE A 123 9.98 7.46 9.66
N PRO A 124 9.02 6.76 9.01
CA PRO A 124 9.32 6.02 7.80
C PRO A 124 9.51 6.97 6.60
N THR A 125 10.23 6.49 5.60
CA THR A 125 10.56 7.23 4.37
C THR A 125 10.22 6.42 3.12
N GLY A 126 10.45 6.97 1.94
CA GLY A 126 10.37 6.24 0.66
C GLY A 126 9.53 6.96 -0.38
N SER A 127 8.80 6.21 -1.20
CA SER A 127 8.10 6.77 -2.34
C SER A 127 6.95 5.93 -2.83
N VAL A 128 6.01 6.59 -3.50
CA VAL A 128 5.00 5.95 -4.34
C VAL A 128 5.02 6.65 -5.68
N THR A 129 5.37 5.92 -6.75
CA THR A 129 5.58 6.48 -8.08
C THR A 129 4.84 5.70 -9.16
N TYR A 130 4.31 6.42 -10.15
CA TYR A 130 3.60 5.86 -11.31
C TYR A 130 2.43 4.90 -10.97
N CYS A 131 1.91 4.94 -9.74
CA CYS A 131 0.86 4.03 -9.29
C CYS A 131 -0.55 4.55 -9.65
N THR A 132 -1.44 3.64 -10.01
CA THR A 132 -2.87 3.93 -10.20
C THR A 132 -3.68 3.32 -9.07
N PHE A 133 -4.45 4.12 -8.35
CA PHE A 133 -5.38 3.68 -7.32
C PHE A 133 -6.80 3.72 -7.87
N TYR A 134 -7.54 2.61 -7.79
CA TYR A 134 -8.95 2.55 -8.19
C TYR A 134 -9.81 2.05 -7.03
N LYS A 135 -10.82 2.83 -6.65
CA LYS A 135 -11.67 2.57 -5.47
C LYS A 135 -10.88 2.29 -4.19
N PRO A 136 -9.96 3.18 -3.77
CA PRO A 136 -9.44 3.12 -2.41
C PRO A 136 -10.60 3.30 -1.42
N HIS A 137 -10.58 2.51 -0.34
CA HIS A 137 -11.58 2.55 0.75
C HIS A 137 -11.21 3.54 1.88
N ASP A 138 -10.28 4.45 1.60
CA ASP A 138 -9.78 5.56 2.42
C ASP A 138 -9.06 6.51 1.42
N TYR A 139 -8.21 7.44 1.88
CA TYR A 139 -7.19 8.06 1.02
C TYR A 139 -6.37 6.99 0.27
N GLY A 140 -6.12 7.17 -1.03
CA GLY A 140 -5.25 6.26 -1.79
C GLY A 140 -3.84 6.16 -1.20
N ILE A 141 -3.29 7.28 -0.71
CA ILE A 141 -2.05 7.33 0.05
C ILE A 141 -2.29 8.18 1.31
N ARG A 142 -1.96 7.64 2.48
CA ARG A 142 -2.12 8.33 3.78
C ARG A 142 -0.77 8.45 4.49
N ILE A 143 -0.30 9.68 4.67
CA ILE A 143 0.85 10.01 5.51
C ILE A 143 0.31 10.43 6.89
N GLN A 144 0.68 9.73 7.96
CA GLN A 144 0.16 9.96 9.31
C GLN A 144 1.31 9.97 10.34
N GLY A 145 1.67 11.14 10.87
CA GLY A 145 2.75 11.26 11.87
C GLY A 145 4.15 10.91 11.34
N ALA A 146 4.26 10.45 10.09
CA ALA A 146 5.52 10.33 9.37
C ALA A 146 6.02 11.73 8.98
N GLY A 147 7.33 11.92 9.03
CA GLY A 147 8.00 13.20 8.82
C GLY A 147 8.22 13.52 7.34
N GLY A 148 9.39 14.09 7.04
CA GLY A 148 9.85 14.27 5.66
C GLY A 148 10.39 12.97 5.03
N GLY A 149 10.81 13.05 3.77
CA GLY A 149 11.47 11.92 3.09
C GLY A 149 10.52 10.94 2.39
N ILE A 150 9.24 11.30 2.21
CA ILE A 150 8.27 10.55 1.41
C ILE A 150 8.02 11.31 0.09
N THR A 151 8.21 10.65 -1.05
CA THR A 151 8.04 11.24 -2.40
C THR A 151 6.83 10.64 -3.12
N LEU A 152 5.88 11.47 -3.53
CA LEU A 152 4.69 11.04 -4.28
C LEU A 152 4.73 11.65 -5.68
N GLU A 153 4.98 10.85 -6.73
CA GLU A 153 5.13 11.37 -8.10
C GLU A 153 4.32 10.57 -9.14
N ARG A 154 3.59 11.27 -10.02
CA ARG A 154 2.85 10.70 -11.18
C ARG A 154 1.83 9.61 -10.82
N ASN A 155 1.32 9.63 -9.59
CA ASN A 155 0.22 8.75 -9.20
C ASN A 155 -1.12 9.25 -9.74
N LEU A 156 -1.99 8.33 -10.10
CA LEU A 156 -3.39 8.58 -10.47
C LEU A 156 -4.27 7.93 -9.39
N ILE A 157 -5.30 8.64 -8.89
CA ILE A 157 -6.34 8.04 -8.06
C ILE A 157 -7.68 8.25 -8.76
N VAL A 158 -8.55 7.24 -8.71
CA VAL A 158 -9.80 7.18 -9.47
C VAL A 158 -10.88 6.58 -8.59
N ASP A 159 -12.07 7.20 -8.59
CA ASP A 159 -13.28 6.67 -7.93
C ASP A 159 -13.07 6.40 -6.43
N ALA A 160 -12.39 7.32 -5.73
CA ALA A 160 -12.15 7.22 -4.29
C ALA A 160 -13.48 7.17 -3.52
N VAL A 161 -13.60 6.22 -2.58
CA VAL A 161 -14.80 6.03 -1.79
C VAL A 161 -14.80 7.03 -0.63
N ASP A 162 -15.81 7.88 -0.57
CA ASP A 162 -16.02 8.80 0.56
C ASP A 162 -16.35 7.99 1.83
N THR A 163 -15.59 8.22 2.89
CA THR A 163 -15.71 7.56 4.21
C THR A 163 -16.18 8.51 5.31
N ASP A 164 -16.87 9.58 4.92
CA ASP A 164 -17.41 10.63 5.80
C ASP A 164 -16.32 11.40 6.58
N TRP A 165 -16.41 11.45 7.91
CA TRP A 165 -15.75 12.46 8.75
C TRP A 165 -14.22 12.36 8.81
N ASP A 166 -13.63 11.21 8.48
CA ASP A 166 -12.18 11.01 8.46
C ASP A 166 -11.55 11.42 7.10
N PHE A 167 -12.39 11.79 6.11
CA PHE A 167 -12.02 12.09 4.73
C PHE A 167 -12.16 13.59 4.39
N HIS A 168 -11.03 14.30 4.36
CA HIS A 168 -10.97 15.65 3.82
C HIS A 168 -10.23 15.66 2.48
N TYR A 169 -11.01 15.74 1.41
CA TYR A 169 -10.53 15.78 0.04
C TYR A 169 -9.99 17.18 -0.31
N LEU A 170 -8.74 17.44 0.07
CA LEU A 170 -8.10 18.77 0.04
C LEU A 170 -7.62 19.24 -1.34
N HIS A 171 -7.75 18.42 -2.39
CA HIS A 171 -7.25 18.71 -3.74
C HIS A 171 -8.06 17.92 -4.77
N GLY A 172 -8.47 18.57 -5.87
CA GLY A 172 -8.98 17.89 -7.06
C GLY A 172 -10.50 17.87 -7.24
N THR A 173 -11.20 19.00 -7.07
CA THR A 173 -12.66 19.09 -7.31
C THR A 173 -13.03 18.38 -8.62
N SER A 174 -13.98 17.45 -8.56
CA SER A 174 -14.45 16.72 -9.73
C SER A 174 -15.22 17.68 -10.63
N LEU A 175 -14.66 17.96 -11.81
CA LEU A 175 -15.32 18.75 -12.83
C LEU A 175 -16.02 17.81 -13.80
N GLU A 176 -17.16 18.22 -14.34
CA GLU A 176 -17.94 17.45 -15.34
C GLU A 176 -17.11 17.07 -16.59
N LEU A 177 -16.04 17.84 -16.87
CA LEU A 177 -15.09 17.64 -17.97
C LEU A 177 -13.79 16.94 -17.56
N LEU A 178 -13.55 16.73 -16.26
CA LEU A 178 -12.34 16.16 -15.67
C LEU A 178 -12.72 15.40 -14.38
N PRO A 179 -13.33 14.20 -14.50
CA PRO A 179 -13.83 13.44 -13.35
C PRO A 179 -12.71 12.88 -12.44
N THR A 180 -11.45 12.89 -12.91
CA THR A 180 -10.26 12.44 -12.18
C THR A 180 -9.34 13.62 -11.82
N GLY A 181 -9.87 14.65 -11.15
CA GLY A 181 -9.07 15.78 -10.66
C GLY A 181 -7.92 15.33 -9.75
N ALA A 182 -6.81 16.07 -9.65
CA ALA A 182 -5.63 15.60 -8.89
C ALA A 182 -5.95 15.34 -7.40
N ASN A 183 -5.86 14.08 -6.95
CA ASN A 183 -6.51 13.59 -5.72
C ASN A 183 -5.67 13.67 -4.42
N ILE A 184 -4.34 13.76 -4.49
CA ILE A 184 -3.45 13.81 -3.30
C ILE A 184 -3.38 12.47 -2.51
N ALA A 185 -3.36 12.43 -1.17
CA ALA A 185 -3.71 13.49 -0.20
C ALA A 185 -2.79 13.54 1.04
N ILE A 186 -2.98 14.55 1.92
CA ILE A 186 -2.09 14.84 3.05
C ILE A 186 -2.90 15.20 4.31
N SER A 187 -2.69 14.45 5.40
CA SER A 187 -3.26 14.74 6.72
C SER A 187 -2.13 15.02 7.72
N VAL A 188 -1.89 16.30 8.02
CA VAL A 188 -0.85 16.71 8.98
C VAL A 188 -1.45 16.88 10.37
N PHE A 189 -1.21 15.91 11.24
CA PHE A 189 -1.54 16.02 12.66
C PHE A 189 -0.51 16.91 13.36
N TYR A 190 -0.82 18.20 13.49
CA TYR A 190 -0.11 19.09 14.41
C TYR A 190 -0.54 18.77 15.85
N SER A 191 0.42 18.49 16.73
CA SER A 191 0.17 18.49 18.16
C SER A 191 -0.13 19.92 18.60
N LEU A 192 -1.35 20.16 19.10
CA LEU A 192 -1.67 21.38 19.84
C LEU A 192 -0.89 21.35 21.15
N MET A 193 0.22 22.10 21.22
CA MET A 193 0.79 22.50 22.50
C MET A 193 -0.26 23.31 23.26
N VAL A 194 -1.03 22.63 24.12
CA VAL A 194 -1.82 23.28 25.15
C VAL A 194 -0.84 23.86 26.16
N PHE A 195 -0.47 25.12 25.97
CA PHE A 195 0.08 25.92 27.05
C PHE A 195 -1.01 26.09 28.11
N LEU A 196 -0.92 25.31 29.18
CA LEU A 196 -1.47 25.71 30.47
C LEU A 196 -0.72 26.97 30.91
N ILE A 197 -1.47 28.06 31.11
CA ILE A 197 -1.04 29.27 31.81
C ILE A 197 -1.28 29.06 33.30
#